data_AF-A0A2E3DT13-F1
#
_entry.id   AF-A0A2E3DT13-F1
#
_cell.length_a   1.000
_cell.length_b   1.000
_cell.length_c   1.000
_cell.angle_alpha   90.00
_cell.angle_beta   90.00
_cell.angle_gamma   90.00
#
_symmetry.space_group_name_H-M   'P 1'
#
loop_
_entity.id
_entity.type
_entity.pdbx_description
1 polymer ?
#
loop_
_entity_poly.entity_id
_entity_poly.type
_entity_poly.pdbx_seq_one_letter_code
_entity_poly.pdbx_strand_id
1 'polypeptide(L)' 'MENNYSYDGGFKFKPDYKWPEPGTKKKCPRCNEQLELIENKPTYFGKPWWCVPCQWQFSEEDLIKAEKDSLEEE' A
#
# COMPACT_ATOMS: atom_id res chain seq x y z
N MET A 1 33.92 -6.21 26.07
CA MET A 1 33.72 -5.37 24.88
C MET A 1 32.22 -5.24 24.71
N GLU A 2 31.68 -4.16 25.26
CA GLU A 2 30.25 -3.88 25.28
C GLU A 2 29.78 -3.55 23.86
N ASN A 3 28.74 -4.26 23.40
CA ASN A 3 28.14 -4.06 22.08
C ASN A 3 27.51 -2.66 22.04
N ASN A 4 28.26 -1.72 21.48
CA ASN A 4 27.81 -0.37 21.18
C ASN A 4 26.84 -0.45 20.00
N TYR A 5 25.57 -0.74 20.27
CA TYR A 5 24.49 -0.60 19.30
C TYR A 5 24.18 0.90 19.17
N SER A 6 24.94 1.58 18.33
CA SER A 6 24.70 2.98 17.97
C SER A 6 23.33 3.07 17.29
N TYR A 7 22.33 3.55 18.04
CA TYR A 7 21.02 3.92 17.54
C TYR A 7 21.16 5.22 16.74
N ASP A 8 21.55 5.11 15.47
CA ASP A 8 21.62 6.20 14.50
C ASP A 8 20.86 5.79 13.24
N GLY A 9 19.77 6.48 12.93
CA GLY A 9 18.93 6.22 11.75
C GLY A 9 17.56 5.62 12.08
N GLY A 10 16.61 6.48 12.45
CA GLY A 10 15.24 6.13 12.80
C GLY A 10 14.64 5.08 11.85
N PHE A 11 14.34 3.91 12.43
CA PHE A 11 13.77 2.77 11.73
C PHE A 11 12.40 3.16 11.18
N LYS A 12 12.36 3.68 9.95
CA LYS A 12 11.11 3.90 9.23
C LYS A 12 10.53 2.52 8.96
N PHE A 13 9.65 2.08 9.85
CA PHE A 13 8.95 0.81 9.74
C PHE A 13 8.21 0.81 8.40
N LYS A 14 8.71 0.04 7.43
CA LYS A 14 7.97 -0.27 6.22
C LYS A 14 7.01 -1.39 6.60
N PRO A 15 5.70 -1.12 6.76
CA PRO A 15 4.74 -2.19 6.93
C PRO A 15 4.91 -3.24 5.82
N ASP A 16 4.78 -4.52 6.19
CA ASP A 16 5.00 -5.69 5.32
C ASP A 16 3.84 -5.85 4.32
N TYR A 17 3.54 -4.79 3.57
CA TYR A 17 2.51 -4.83 2.56
C TYR A 17 3.01 -5.63 1.36
N LYS A 18 2.17 -6.55 0.89
CA LYS A 18 2.38 -7.20 -0.40
C LYS A 18 2.35 -6.15 -1.50
N TRP A 19 3.49 -6.00 -2.18
CA TRP A 19 3.56 -5.19 -3.38
C TRP A 19 3.05 -6.03 -4.54
N PRO A 20 2.00 -5.60 -5.24
CA PRO A 20 1.45 -6.36 -6.37
C PRO A 20 2.42 -6.34 -7.55
N GLU A 21 2.22 -7.26 -8.49
CA GLU A 21 3.05 -7.36 -9.67
C GLU A 21 2.95 -6.09 -10.53
N PRO A 22 4.08 -5.62 -11.10
CA PRO A 22 4.06 -4.46 -12.00
C PRO A 22 3.17 -4.76 -13.21
N GLY A 23 2.21 -3.88 -13.46
CA GLY A 23 1.19 -4.05 -14.51
C GLY A 23 -0.17 -4.53 -14.00
N THR A 24 -0.28 -4.87 -12.71
CA THR A 24 -1.58 -5.07 -12.07
C THR A 24 -2.39 -3.78 -12.17
N LYS A 25 -3.68 -3.90 -12.50
CA LYS A 25 -4.63 -2.78 -12.50
C LYS A 25 -5.71 -3.05 -11.47
N LYS A 26 -5.92 -2.09 -10.59
CA LYS A 26 -7.02 -2.11 -9.62
C LYS A 26 -7.84 -0.85 -9.76
N LYS A 27 -9.11 -0.93 -9.34
CA LYS A 27 -10.03 0.21 -9.31
C LYS A 27 -10.17 0.72 -7.89
N CYS A 28 -10.34 2.02 -7.74
CA CYS A 28 -10.58 2.64 -6.45
C CYS A 28 -11.97 2.23 -5.96
N PRO A 29 -12.12 1.68 -4.75
CA PRO A 29 -13.43 1.29 -4.22
C PRO A 29 -14.34 2.49 -3.96
N ARG A 30 -13.79 3.71 -3.94
CA ARG A 30 -14.55 4.95 -3.65
C ARG A 30 -15.08 5.64 -4.89
N CYS A 31 -14.25 5.80 -5.91
CA CYS A 31 -14.61 6.53 -7.13
C CYS A 31 -14.65 5.65 -8.39
N ASN A 32 -14.34 4.35 -8.27
CA ASN A 32 -14.25 3.41 -9.39
C ASN A 32 -13.20 3.75 -10.47
N GLU A 33 -12.36 4.76 -10.26
CA GLU A 33 -11.26 5.13 -11.15
C GLU A 33 -10.11 4.12 -11.09
N GLN A 34 -9.33 4.02 -12.16
CA GLN A 34 -8.11 3.20 -12.17
C GLN A 34 -7.06 3.73 -11.19
N LEU A 35 -6.57 2.86 -10.31
CA LEU A 35 -5.48 3.15 -9.38
C LEU A 35 -4.13 3.07 -10.11
N GLU A 36 -3.23 3.99 -9.75
CA GLU A 36 -1.84 3.95 -10.17
C GLU A 36 -1.03 3.07 -9.23
N LEU A 37 -0.31 2.12 -9.80
CA LEU A 37 0.63 1.29 -9.06
C LEU A 37 1.94 2.06 -8.88
N ILE A 38 2.25 2.41 -7.64
CA ILE A 38 3.52 3.00 -7.27
C ILE A 38 4.60 1.91 -7.32
N GLU A 39 5.78 2.26 -7.83
CA GLU A 39 6.95 1.37 -7.79
C GLU A 39 7.37 1.06 -6.35
N ASN A 40 7.78 -0.18 -6.10
CA ASN A 40 8.29 -0.64 -4.81
C ASN A 40 9.68 -0.07 -4.51
N LYS A 41 9.75 1.23 -4.21
CA LYS A 41 11.01 1.91 -3.91
C LYS A 41 11.37 1.71 -2.43
N PRO A 42 12.64 1.48 -2.10
CA PRO A 42 13.09 1.34 -0.70
C PRO A 42 12.93 2.64 0.10
N THR A 43 12.85 3.78 -0.59
CA THR A 43 12.62 5.10 -0.01
C THR A 43 11.14 5.46 0.14
N TYR A 44 10.23 4.62 -0.37
CA TYR A 44 8.80 4.87 -0.32
C TYR A 44 8.16 4.02 0.78
N PHE A 45 7.48 4.71 1.71
CA PHE A 45 6.88 4.14 2.92
C PHE A 45 5.35 4.16 2.89
N GLY A 46 4.77 4.48 1.73
CA GLY A 46 3.32 4.47 1.52
C GLY A 46 2.79 3.11 1.08
N LYS A 47 1.51 3.07 0.71
CA LYS A 47 0.87 1.88 0.13
C LYS A 47 1.10 1.83 -1.39
N PRO A 48 1.04 0.63 -2.00
CA PRO A 48 1.34 0.44 -3.42
C PRO A 48 0.35 1.11 -4.37
N TRP A 49 -0.92 1.26 -3.98
CA TRP A 49 -1.93 1.83 -4.87
C TRP A 49 -2.21 3.29 -4.55
N TRP A 50 -2.09 4.14 -5.55
CA TRP A 50 -2.41 5.56 -5.45
C TRP A 50 -3.62 5.90 -6.32
N CYS A 51 -4.59 6.60 -5.73
CA CYS A 51 -5.73 7.15 -6.45
C CYS A 51 -5.54 8.65 -6.64
N VAL A 52 -5.27 9.11 -7.86
CA VAL A 52 -5.14 10.55 -8.18
C VAL A 52 -6.40 11.36 -7.83
N PRO A 53 -7.62 10.99 -8.27
CA PRO A 53 -8.80 11.81 -8.01
C PRO A 53 -9.18 11.83 -6.53
N CYS A 54 -8.97 10.73 -5.80
CA CYS A 54 -9.24 10.69 -4.36
C CYS A 54 -8.08 11.26 -3.53
N GLN A 55 -6.86 11.29 -4.06
CA GLN A 55 -5.62 11.51 -3.31
C GLN A 55 -5.45 10.53 -2.14
N TRP A 56 -5.85 9.27 -2.36
CA TRP A 56 -5.85 8.22 -1.34
C TRP A 56 -4.93 7.07 -1.73
N GLN A 57 -4.36 6.44 -0.69
CA GLN A 57 -3.47 5.29 -0.79
C GLN A 57 -4.16 4.02 -0.30
N PHE A 58 -4.06 2.94 -1.07
CA PHE A 58 -4.65 1.64 -0.74
C PHE A 58 -3.60 0.53 -0.79
N SER A 59 -3.66 -0.43 0.12
CA SER A 59 -2.92 -1.68 -0.01
C SER A 59 -3.79 -2.72 -0.69
N GLU A 60 -3.16 -3.81 -1.14
CA GLU A 60 -3.89 -4.93 -1.72
C GLU A 60 -4.99 -5.46 -0.77
N GLU A 61 -4.69 -5.51 0.52
CA GLU A 61 -5.64 -5.90 1.57
C GLU A 61 -6.83 -4.95 1.70
N ASP A 62 -6.62 -3.63 1.62
CA ASP A 62 -7.71 -2.64 1.65
C ASP A 62 -8.67 -2.86 0.47
N LEU A 63 -8.12 -3.12 -0.71
CA LEU A 63 -8.91 -3.35 -1.92
C LEU A 63 -9.68 -4.67 -1.85
N ILE A 64 -9.03 -5.75 -1.37
CA ILE A 64 -9.69 -7.04 -1.16
C ILE A 64 -10.79 -6.90 -0.11
N LYS A 65 -10.54 -6.17 0.98
CA LYS A 65 -11.54 -5.94 2.03
C LYS A 65 -12.75 -5.18 1.47
N ALA A 66 -12.52 -4.12 0.70
CA ALA A 66 -13.61 -3.36 0.09
C ALA A 66 -14.42 -4.20 -0.92
N GLU A 67 -13.76 -5.08 -1.68
CA GLU A 67 -14.43 -6.02 -2.59
C GLU A 67 -15.28 -7.04 -1.83
N LYS A 68 -14.76 -7.60 -0.73
CA LYS A 68 -15.48 -8.55 0.12
C LYS A 68 -16.66 -7.92 0.86
N ASP A 69 -16.49 -6.71 1.39
CA ASP A 69 -17.56 -5.96 2.05
C ASP A 69 -18.75 -5.73 1.11
N SER A 70 -18.48 -5.56 -0.19
CA SER A 70 -19.53 -5.45 -1.23
C SER A 70 -20.21 -6.78 -1.59
N LEU A 71 -19.66 -7.92 -1.18
CA LEU A 71 -20.14 -9.28 -1.50
C LEU A 71 -20.86 -9.96 -0.32
N GLU A 72 -20.58 -9.54 0.91
CA GLU A 72 -21.15 -10.15 2.13
C GLU A 72 -22.56 -9.62 2.47
N GLU A 73 -23.09 -8.69 1.66
CA GLU A 73 -24.41 -8.09 1.80
C GLU A 73 -25.50 -8.73 0.89
N GLU A 74 -25.20 -9.87 0.22
CA GLU A 74 -26.15 -10.66 -0.59
C GLU A 74 -26.57 -11.99 0.06
#